data_AF-A0A656G7K4-F1
#
_entry.id   AF-A0A656G7K4-F1
#
_cell.length_a   1.000
_cell.length_b   1.000
_cell.length_c   1.000
_cell.angle_alpha   90.00
_cell.angle_beta   90.00
_cell.angle_gamma   90.00
#
_symmetry.space_group_name_H-M   'P 1'
#
loop_
_entity.id
_entity.type
_entity.pdbx_description
1 polymer ?
#
loop_
_entity_poly.entity_id
_entity_poly.type
_entity_poly.pdbx_seq_one_letter_code
_entity_poly.pdbx_strand_id
1 'polypeptide(L)' 'MGDRETDMAIALHPVLVRYQRQGLRDNESMQGSGEALASIFAPAPGG' A
#
# COMPACT_ATOMS: atom_id res chain seq x y z
N MET A 1 20.83 11.66 9.40
CA MET A 1 20.54 11.38 7.97
C MET A 1 19.43 10.34 7.99
N GLY A 2 18.21 10.74 7.66
CA GLY A 2 17.05 9.83 7.63
C GLY A 2 17.20 8.86 6.47
N ASP A 3 16.95 7.59 6.74
CA ASP A 3 16.95 6.56 5.73
C ASP A 3 15.70 6.73 4.86
N ARG A 4 15.91 6.96 3.56
CA ARG A 4 14.84 7.32 2.61
C ARG A 4 13.82 6.19 2.47
N GLU A 5 14.26 4.95 2.65
CA GLU A 5 13.38 3.78 2.68
C GLU A 5 12.51 3.78 3.94
N THR A 6 13.07 4.16 5.09
CA THR A 6 12.32 4.33 6.34
C THR A 6 11.27 5.43 6.24
N ASP A 7 11.61 6.59 5.65
CA ASP A 7 10.63 7.66 5.41
C ASP A 7 9.49 7.20 4.47
N MET A 8 9.83 6.43 3.42
CA MET A 8 8.85 5.84 2.51
C MET A 8 7.97 4.79 3.20
N ALA A 9 8.57 3.94 4.03
CA ALA A 9 7.85 2.92 4.80
C ALA A 9 6.86 3.58 5.79
N ILE A 10 7.26 4.67 6.45
CA ILE A 10 6.39 5.45 7.34
C ILE A 10 5.21 6.04 6.56
N ALA A 11 5.47 6.59 5.37
CA ALA A 11 4.42 7.16 4.52
C ALA A 11 3.43 6.10 3.99
N LEU A 12 3.91 4.90 3.66
CA LEU A 12 3.08 3.80 3.14
C LEU A 12 2.35 3.01 4.23
N HIS A 13 2.86 3.01 5.47
CA HIS A 13 2.30 2.27 6.60
C HIS A 13 0.78 2.47 6.80
N PRO A 14 0.22 3.70 6.85
CA PRO A 14 -1.22 3.87 7.07
C PRO A 14 -2.07 3.29 5.93
N VAL A 15 -1.56 3.33 4.69
CA VAL A 15 -2.27 2.82 3.50
C VAL A 15 -2.29 1.29 3.52
N LEU A 16 -1.15 0.67 3.82
CA LEU A 16 -1.04 -0.79 3.95
C LEU A 16 -1.91 -1.34 5.08
N VAL A 17 -1.97 -0.66 6.23
CA VAL A 17 -2.84 -1.06 7.35
C VAL A 17 -4.32 -1.00 6.95
N ARG A 18 -4.73 0.00 6.17
CA ARG A 18 -6.11 0.10 5.67
C ARG A 18 -6.44 -1.03 4.71
N TYR A 19 -5.55 -1.32 3.76
CA TYR A 19 -5.69 -2.41 2.81
C TYR A 19 -5.80 -3.77 3.53
N GLN A 20 -4.91 -4.04 4.49
CA GLN A 20 -4.93 -5.28 5.27
C GLN A 20 -6.24 -5.46 6.06
N ARG A 21 -6.79 -4.37 6.62
CA ARG A 21 -8.08 -4.42 7.33
C ARG A 21 -9.28 -4.62 6.39
N GLN A 22 -9.20 -4.17 5.14
CA GLN A 22 -10.22 -4.43 4.12
C GLN A 22 -10.19 -5.89 3.65
N GLY A 23 -9.00 -6.44 3.35
CA GLY A 23 -8.86 -7.84 2.95
C GLY A 23 -9.30 -8.85 4.01
N LEU A 24 -9.31 -8.47 5.30
CA LEU A 24 -9.89 -9.30 6.38
C LEU A 24 -11.42 -9.34 6.38
N ARG A 25 -12.09 -8.43 5.66
CA ARG A 25 -13.55 -8.30 5.62
C ARG A 25 -14.15 -8.66 4.26
N ASP A 26 -13.39 -8.50 3.17
CA ASP A 26 -13.85 -8.75 1.81
C ASP A 26 -13.29 -10.08 1.27
N ASN A 27 -14.11 -10.82 0.52
CA ASN A 27 -13.67 -11.97 -0.26
C ASN A 27 -12.99 -11.47 -1.55
N GLU A 28 -11.84 -10.82 -1.37
CA GLU A 28 -11.07 -10.22 -2.45
C GLU A 28 -10.37 -11.33 -3.25
N SER A 29 -10.53 -11.30 -4.57
CA SER A 29 -9.83 -12.24 -5.44
C SER A 29 -8.34 -11.89 -5.47
N MET A 30 -7.49 -12.89 -5.66
CA MET A 30 -6.04 -12.72 -5.74
C MET A 30 -5.62 -11.71 -6.83
N GLN A 31 -6.42 -11.57 -7.89
CA GLN A 31 -6.22 -10.57 -8.93
C GLN A 31 -6.58 -9.16 -8.44
N GLY A 32 -7.71 -8.98 -7.75
CA GLY A 32 -8.10 -7.70 -7.14
C GLY A 32 -7.09 -7.22 -6.09
N SER A 33 -6.57 -8.15 -5.29
CA SER A 33 -5.50 -7.86 -4.34
C SER A 33 -4.21 -7.37 -5.02
N GLY A 34 -3.87 -7.94 -6.18
CA GLY A 34 -2.73 -7.51 -6.98
C GLY A 34 -2.89 -6.08 -7.53
N GLU A 35 -4.07 -5.75 -8.05
CA GLU A 35 -4.38 -4.40 -8.56
C GLU A 35 -4.40 -3.35 -7.44
N ALA A 36 -4.98 -3.68 -6.29
CA ALA A 36 -5.02 -2.80 -5.12
C ALA A 36 -3.61 -2.51 -4.58
N LEU A 37 -2.78 -3.54 -4.41
CA LEU A 37 -1.39 -3.39 -4.00
C LEU A 37 -0.57 -2.60 -5.02
N ALA A 38 -0.76 -2.88 -6.32
CA ALA A 38 -0.09 -2.13 -7.38
C ALA A 38 -0.45 -0.63 -7.32
N SER A 39 -1.70 -0.28 -6.99
CA SER A 39 -2.10 1.11 -6.79
C SER A 39 -1.51 1.75 -5.54
N ILE A 40 -1.20 0.99 -4.49
CA ILE A 40 -0.60 1.50 -3.25
C ILE A 40 0.90 1.76 -3.43
N PHE A 41 1.58 0.87 -4.15
CA PHE A 41 3.00 1.00 -4.46
C PHE A 41 3.28 1.79 -5.75
N ALA A 42 2.25 2.14 -6.51
CA ALA A 42 2.41 3.01 -7.68
C ALA A 42 3.00 4.35 -7.21
N PRO A 43 4.06 4.84 -7.88
CA PRO A 43 4.58 6.16 -7.58
C PRO A 43 3.47 7.17 -7.82
N ALA A 44 3.23 8.06 -6.84
CA ALA A 44 2.31 9.16 -7.04
C ALA A 44 2.72 9.91 -8.32
N PRO A 45 1.79 10.24 -9.23
CA PRO A 45 2.11 11.03 -10.41
C PRO A 45 2.45 12.46 -9.95
N GLY A 46 3.73 12.70 -9.65
CA GLY A 46 4.25 13.97 -9.15
C GLY A 46 5.54 13.74 -8.37
N GLY A 47 6.67 14.04 -9.01
CA GLY A 47 8.00 14.05 -8.40
C GLY A 47 8.27 15.25 -7.50
#